data_AF-A0A3E1YAJ4-F1
#
_entry.id   AF-A0A3E1YAJ4-F1
#
_cell.length_a   1.000
_cell.length_b   1.000
_cell.length_c   1.000
_cell.angle_alpha   90.00
_cell.angle_beta   90.00
_cell.angle_gamma   90.00
#
_symmetry.space_group_name_H-M   'P 1'
#
loop_
_entity.id
_entity.type
_entity.pdbx_description
1 polymer ?
#
loop_
_entity_poly.entity_id
_entity_poly.type
_entity_poly.pdbx_seq_one_letter_code
_entity_poly.pdbx_strand_id
1 'polypeptide(L)'
;MKVFNIVFCFLFVLFAGLQYNDPDPYVWVPIYLYSAVLCGYAAAGKFYFKAYLLGIAVYLVYASYKLVDQNGVIDWITQHNAENLAETMKATKPWIEETREFFGLFICIGVLAINYFVGKRKLKA
;
A
#
# COMPACT_ATOMS: atom_id res chain seq x y z
N MET A 1 -17.24 9.51 2.09
CA MET A 1 -15.91 9.62 1.47
C MET A 1 -14.95 10.57 2.19
N LYS A 2 -15.39 11.68 2.81
CA LYS A 2 -14.47 12.52 3.59
C LYS A 2 -13.86 11.78 4.78
N VAL A 3 -14.70 11.17 5.64
CA VAL A 3 -14.24 10.38 6.81
C VAL A 3 -13.32 9.24 6.40
N PHE A 4 -13.71 8.44 5.40
CA PHE A 4 -12.88 7.38 4.83
C PHE A 4 -11.46 7.88 4.45
N ASN A 5 -11.39 8.96 3.68
CA ASN A 5 -10.11 9.51 3.25
C ASN A 5 -9.28 10.12 4.37
N ILE A 6 -9.91 10.72 5.38
CA ILE A 6 -9.20 11.24 6.56
C ILE A 6 -8.59 10.08 7.36
N VAL A 7 -9.37 9.02 7.58
CA VAL A 7 -8.89 7.82 8.28
C VAL A 7 -7.72 7.19 7.55
N PHE A 8 -7.83 6.94 6.24
CA PHE A 8 -6.75 6.35 5.46
C PHE A 8 -5.54 7.28 5.30
N CYS A 9 -5.74 8.60 5.20
CA CYS A 9 -4.64 9.56 5.23
C CYS A 9 -3.84 9.43 6.52
N PHE A 10 -4.52 9.43 7.67
CA PHE A 10 -3.87 9.30 8.98
C PHE A 10 -3.17 7.94 9.14
N LEU A 11 -3.83 6.84 8.73
CA LEU A 11 -3.24 5.51 8.75
C LEU A 11 -1.97 5.41 7.90
N PHE A 12 -1.98 5.95 6.68
CA PHE A 12 -0.80 5.93 5.83
C PHE A 12 0.35 6.79 6.38
N VAL A 13 0.05 7.93 7.01
CA VAL A 13 1.08 8.72 7.72
C VAL A 13 1.66 7.92 8.90
N LEU A 14 0.82 7.22 9.67
CA LEU A 14 1.29 6.35 10.74
C LEU A 14 2.16 5.20 10.21
N PHE A 15 1.76 4.54 9.12
CA PHE A 15 2.55 3.48 8.51
C PHE A 15 3.87 3.98 7.96
N ALA A 16 3.90 5.16 7.33
CA ALA A 16 5.15 5.83 6.97
C ALA A 16 6.05 6.08 8.19
N GLY A 17 5.47 6.47 9.33
CA GLY A 17 6.20 6.66 10.58
C GLY A 17 6.78 5.36 11.15
N LEU A 18 6.04 4.26 11.06
CA LEU A 18 6.49 2.95 11.55
C LEU A 18 7.63 2.38 10.70
N GLN A 19 7.62 2.66 9.40
CA GLN A 19 8.60 2.12 8.46
C GLN A 19 10.03 2.64 8.70
N TYR A 20 10.22 3.72 9.46
CA TYR A 20 11.57 4.18 9.83
C TYR A 20 12.36 3.14 10.64
N ASN A 21 11.68 2.14 11.22
CA ASN A 21 12.31 1.03 11.94
C ASN A 21 12.72 -0.13 11.03
N ASP A 22 12.30 -0.13 9.76
CA ASP A 22 12.58 -1.19 8.79
C ASP A 22 13.87 -0.90 7.99
N PRO A 23 14.49 -1.89 7.34
CA PRO A 23 15.77 -1.73 6.64
C PRO A 23 15.69 -0.87 5.36
N ASP A 24 14.51 -0.70 4.75
CA ASP A 24 14.30 0.01 3.47
C ASP A 24 13.27 1.17 3.53
N PRO A 25 13.38 2.11 4.50
CA PRO A 25 12.40 3.17 4.71
C PRO A 25 12.27 4.11 3.51
N TYR A 26 13.34 4.26 2.73
CA TYR A 26 13.40 5.16 1.59
C TYR A 26 12.44 4.80 0.45
N VAL A 27 12.00 3.55 0.35
CA VAL A 27 11.05 3.10 -0.68
C VAL A 27 9.61 3.23 -0.18
N TRP A 28 9.36 2.72 1.02
CA TRP A 28 8.03 2.61 1.62
C TRP A 28 7.48 3.92 2.17
N VAL A 29 8.31 4.77 2.78
CA VAL A 29 7.87 6.09 3.28
C VAL A 29 7.27 6.93 2.14
N PRO A 30 7.92 7.09 0.96
CA PRO A 30 7.31 7.77 -0.17
C PRO A 30 6.02 7.12 -0.69
N ILE A 31 5.93 5.79 -0.70
CA ILE A 31 4.72 5.07 -1.15
C ILE A 31 3.53 5.42 -0.26
N TYR A 32 3.70 5.31 1.07
CA TYR A 32 2.65 5.63 2.01
C TYR A 32 2.31 7.13 2.00
N LEU A 33 3.31 8.02 1.97
CA LEU A 33 3.07 9.46 1.92
C LEU A 33 2.36 9.89 0.64
N TYR A 34 2.72 9.31 -0.52
CA TYR A 34 2.02 9.58 -1.78
C TYR A 34 0.53 9.21 -1.67
N SER A 35 0.24 8.03 -1.12
CA SER A 35 -1.13 7.58 -0.88
C SER A 35 -1.87 8.46 0.13
N ALA A 36 -1.19 8.91 1.19
CA ALA A 36 -1.73 9.80 2.21
C ALA A 36 -2.12 11.16 1.63
N VAL A 37 -1.23 11.79 0.86
CA VAL A 37 -1.47 13.10 0.21
C VAL A 37 -2.67 13.03 -0.71
N LEU A 38 -2.76 11.97 -1.51
CA LEU A 38 -3.89 11.75 -2.41
C LEU A 38 -5.22 11.54 -1.66
N CYS A 39 -5.20 10.85 -0.52
CA CYS A 39 -6.36 10.75 0.37
C CYS A 39 -6.71 12.12 0.98
N GLY A 40 -5.73 12.91 1.40
CA GLY A 40 -5.93 14.28 1.91
C GLY A 40 -6.63 15.19 0.89
N TYR A 41 -6.18 15.17 -0.36
CA TYR A 41 -6.85 15.90 -1.44
C TYR A 41 -8.27 15.39 -1.70
N ALA A 42 -8.48 14.07 -1.68
CA ALA A 42 -9.82 13.48 -1.83
C ALA A 42 -10.77 13.87 -0.68
N ALA A 43 -10.26 14.02 0.55
CA ALA A 43 -11.02 14.54 1.69
C ALA A 43 -11.43 16.01 1.50
N ALA A 44 -10.55 16.82 0.89
CA ALA A 44 -10.86 18.18 0.46
C ALA A 44 -11.78 18.26 -0.78
N GLY A 45 -12.15 17.11 -1.37
CA GLY A 45 -13.02 17.03 -2.55
C GLY A 45 -12.29 17.23 -3.88
N LYS A 46 -10.96 17.29 -3.89
CA LYS A 46 -10.13 17.39 -5.09
C LYS A 46 -9.69 15.98 -5.51
N PHE A 47 -10.06 15.55 -6.72
CA PHE A 47 -9.74 14.22 -7.22
C PHE A 47 -8.77 14.31 -8.41
N TYR A 48 -7.57 13.75 -8.25
CA TYR A 48 -6.53 13.75 -9.27
C TYR A 48 -6.43 12.40 -9.97
N PHE A 49 -7.28 12.16 -10.96
CA PHE A 49 -7.40 10.86 -11.65
C PHE A 49 -6.09 10.33 -12.25
N LYS A 50 -5.28 11.20 -12.85
CA LYS A 50 -3.99 10.81 -13.42
C LYS A 50 -3.01 10.36 -12.34
N ALA A 51 -3.01 11.02 -11.18
CA ALA A 51 -2.17 10.65 -10.06
C ALA A 51 -2.60 9.30 -9.45
N TYR A 52 -3.90 9.04 -9.32
CA TYR A 52 -4.40 7.73 -8.88
C TYR A 52 -3.93 6.61 -9.81
N LEU A 53 -4.07 6.79 -11.13
CA LEU A 53 -3.64 5.77 -12.11
C LEU A 53 -2.13 5.57 -12.10
N LEU A 54 -1.34 6.65 -11.98
CA LEU A 54 0.11 6.57 -11.88
C LEU A 54 0.53 5.80 -10.63
N GLY A 55 -0.03 6.14 -9.46
CA GLY A 55 0.24 5.45 -8.21
C GLY A 55 -0.10 3.96 -8.30
N ILE A 56 -1.30 3.63 -8.79
CA ILE A 56 -1.73 2.23 -8.97
C ILE A 56 -0.78 1.49 -9.91
N ALA A 57 -0.39 2.07 -11.04
CA ALA A 57 0.52 1.42 -11.99
C ALA A 57 1.89 1.15 -11.36
N VAL A 58 2.48 2.14 -10.69
CA VAL A 58 3.76 2.00 -10.00
C VAL A 58 3.69 0.94 -8.91
N TYR A 59 2.64 0.97 -8.09
CA TYR A 59 2.45 0.00 -7.00
C TYR A 59 2.22 -1.42 -7.53
N LEU A 60 1.50 -1.58 -8.65
CA LEU A 60 1.31 -2.88 -9.29
C LEU A 60 2.61 -3.44 -9.86
N VAL A 61 3.43 -2.60 -10.50
CA VAL A 61 4.75 -3.02 -11.00
C VAL A 61 5.63 -3.47 -9.83
N TYR A 62 5.67 -2.69 -8.76
CA TYR A 62 6.46 -3.03 -7.58
C TYR A 62 5.93 -4.27 -6.84
N ALA A 63 4.61 -4.42 -6.71
CA ALA A 63 3.98 -5.62 -6.15
C ALA A 63 4.24 -6.86 -7.00
N SER A 64 4.27 -6.72 -8.34
CA SER A 64 4.61 -7.82 -9.26
C SER A 64 6.05 -8.26 -9.10
N TYR A 65 6.97 -7.31 -8.86
CA TYR A 65 8.36 -7.62 -8.55
C TYR A 65 8.46 -8.39 -7.22
N LYS A 66 7.86 -7.88 -6.14
CA LYS A 66 7.81 -8.55 -4.82
C LYS A 66 7.11 -9.92 -4.85
N LEU A 67 6.19 -10.15 -5.78
CA LEU A 67 5.53 -11.46 -5.98
C LEU A 67 6.47 -12.57 -6.45
N VAL A 68 7.41 -12.22 -7.32
CA VAL A 68 8.30 -13.16 -8.03
C VAL A 68 9.68 -13.23 -7.38
N ASP A 69 9.95 -12.39 -6.37
CA ASP A 69 11.21 -12.38 -5.66
C ASP A 69 11.45 -13.70 -4.87
N GLN A 70 12.71 -13.99 -4.54
CA GLN A 70 13.15 -15.27 -3.95
C GLN A 70 12.48 -15.60 -2.62
N ASN A 71 12.04 -14.59 -1.85
CA ASN A 71 11.25 -14.73 -0.62
C ASN A 71 9.81 -14.19 -0.76
N GLY A 72 9.33 -14.06 -2.01
CA GLY A 72 8.05 -13.47 -2.33
C GLY A 72 6.86 -14.29 -1.84
N VAL A 73 5.66 -13.77 -2.06
CA VAL A 73 4.39 -14.40 -1.62
C VAL A 73 4.21 -15.81 -2.19
N ILE A 74 4.71 -16.07 -3.39
CA ILE A 74 4.66 -17.40 -4.00
C ILE A 74 5.51 -18.39 -3.19
N ASP A 75 6.69 -17.97 -2.76
CA ASP A 75 7.59 -18.78 -1.94
C ASP A 75 7.01 -19.02 -0.55
N TRP A 76 6.42 -18.00 0.08
CA TRP A 76 5.70 -18.13 1.35
C TRP A 76 4.55 -19.16 1.28
N ILE A 77 3.76 -19.15 0.20
CA ILE A 77 2.63 -20.09 0.04
C ILE A 77 3.13 -21.50 -0.28
N THR A 78 4.15 -21.63 -1.13
CA THR A 78 4.57 -22.93 -1.68
C THR A 78 5.60 -23.64 -0.81
N GLN A 79 6.58 -22.92 -0.25
CA GLN A 79 7.65 -23.49 0.56
C GLN A 79 7.36 -23.41 2.07
N HIS A 80 6.63 -22.38 2.50
CA HIS A 80 6.36 -22.10 3.92
C HIS A 80 4.91 -22.34 4.36
N ASN A 81 4.09 -23.05 3.56
CA ASN A 81 2.71 -23.46 3.89
C ASN A 81 1.81 -22.34 4.43
N ALA A 82 2.00 -21.11 3.97
CA ALA A 82 1.27 -19.94 4.47
C ALA A 82 1.35 -19.76 6.00
N GLU A 83 2.58 -19.87 6.56
CA GLU A 83 2.86 -19.55 7.95
C GLU A 83 2.24 -18.22 8.39
N ASN A 84 1.81 -18.14 9.66
CA ASN A 84 1.03 -17.01 10.16
C ASN A 84 1.83 -15.69 10.11
N LEU A 85 1.32 -14.72 9.35
CA LEU A 85 1.93 -13.40 9.14
C LEU A 85 1.91 -12.50 10.38
N ALA A 86 1.12 -12.86 11.40
CA ALA A 86 1.09 -12.18 12.69
C ALA A 86 2.18 -12.66 13.67
N GLU A 87 3.07 -13.56 13.24
CA GLU A 87 4.21 -13.98 14.05
C GLU A 87 5.23 -12.84 14.24
N THR A 88 5.99 -12.94 15.34
CA THR A 88 7.04 -11.98 15.66
C THR A 88 8.12 -12.02 14.57
N MET A 89 8.49 -10.85 14.06
CA MET A 89 9.60 -10.70 13.11
C MET A 89 10.87 -11.30 13.72
N LYS A 90 11.40 -12.33 13.07
CA LYS A 90 12.72 -12.89 13.37
C LYS A 90 13.55 -12.79 12.09
N ALA A 91 14.83 -12.47 12.22
CA ALA A 91 15.78 -12.43 11.09
C ALA A 91 15.84 -13.75 10.31
N THR A 92 15.33 -14.85 10.87
CA THR A 92 15.23 -16.17 10.23
C THR A 92 14.01 -16.34 9.33
N LYS A 93 13.07 -15.37 9.23
CA LYS A 93 11.83 -15.47 8.44
C LYS A 93 11.57 -14.25 7.53
N PRO A 94 12.46 -13.95 6.56
CA PRO A 94 12.32 -12.78 5.67
C PRO A 94 11.02 -12.75 4.84
N TRP A 95 10.45 -13.92 4.50
CA TRP A 95 9.19 -14.01 3.73
C TRP A 95 7.97 -13.41 4.44
N ILE A 96 7.97 -13.30 5.78
CA ILE A 96 6.88 -12.68 6.54
C ILE A 96 6.84 -11.16 6.31
N GLU A 97 8.01 -10.52 6.33
CA GLU A 97 8.17 -9.08 6.07
C GLU A 97 7.75 -8.74 4.64
N GLU A 98 8.32 -9.44 3.67
CA GLU A 98 8.01 -9.33 2.25
C GLU A 98 6.52 -9.49 1.93
N THR A 99 5.87 -10.45 2.59
CA THR A 99 4.43 -10.69 2.41
C THR A 99 3.58 -9.58 3.04
N ARG A 100 3.95 -9.06 4.21
CA ARG A 100 3.23 -7.95 4.87
C ARG A 100 3.32 -6.67 4.04
N GLU A 101 4.51 -6.39 3.53
CA GLU A 101 4.80 -5.31 2.61
C GLU A 101 3.96 -5.40 1.32
N PHE A 102 3.92 -6.58 0.70
CA PHE A 102 3.08 -6.85 -0.45
C PHE A 102 1.59 -6.53 -0.18
N PHE A 103 1.05 -6.99 0.95
CA PHE A 103 -0.33 -6.65 1.33
C PHE A 103 -0.52 -5.14 1.59
N GLY A 104 0.50 -4.47 2.12
CA GLY A 104 0.53 -3.01 2.26
C GLY A 104 0.34 -2.28 0.93
N LEU A 105 1.00 -2.73 -0.14
CA LEU A 105 0.82 -2.19 -1.50
C LEU A 105 -0.61 -2.41 -2.01
N PHE A 106 -1.17 -3.59 -1.78
CA PHE A 106 -2.55 -3.90 -2.18
C PHE A 106 -3.57 -3.00 -1.49
N ILE A 107 -3.38 -2.70 -0.20
CA ILE A 107 -4.21 -1.74 0.52
C ILE A 107 -4.10 -0.36 -0.12
N CYS A 108 -2.89 0.11 -0.42
CA CYS A 108 -2.67 1.40 -1.09
C CYS A 108 -3.39 1.45 -2.45
N ILE A 109 -3.21 0.42 -3.28
CA ILE A 109 -3.88 0.28 -4.59
C ILE A 109 -5.40 0.32 -4.42
N GLY A 110 -5.94 -0.46 -3.48
CA GLY A 110 -7.38 -0.53 -3.23
C GLY A 110 -7.97 0.83 -2.84
N VAL A 111 -7.29 1.56 -1.95
CA VAL A 111 -7.73 2.89 -1.51
C VAL A 111 -7.68 3.91 -2.66
N LEU A 112 -6.60 3.92 -3.46
CA LEU A 112 -6.51 4.80 -4.64
C LEU A 112 -7.57 4.45 -5.68
N ALA A 113 -7.85 3.16 -5.91
CA ALA A 113 -8.88 2.71 -6.83
C ALA A 113 -10.28 3.14 -6.38
N ILE A 114 -10.61 2.98 -5.10
CA ILE A 114 -11.88 3.45 -4.51
C ILE A 114 -12.02 4.97 -4.75
N ASN A 115 -10.99 5.75 -4.46
CA ASN A 115 -10.99 7.20 -4.68
C ASN A 115 -11.16 7.57 -6.16
N TYR A 116 -10.55 6.82 -7.07
CA TYR A 116 -10.72 6.99 -8.50
C TYR A 116 -12.18 6.77 -8.94
N PHE A 117 -12.80 5.65 -8.55
CA PHE A 117 -14.18 5.34 -8.92
C PHE A 117 -15.18 6.34 -8.31
N VAL A 118 -14.98 6.70 -7.05
CA VAL A 118 -15.80 7.70 -6.36
C VAL A 118 -15.68 9.06 -7.00
N GLY A 119 -14.45 9.51 -7.32
CA GLY A 119 -14.22 10.76 -8.01
C GLY A 119 -14.93 10.80 -9.37
N LYS A 120 -14.88 9.69 -10.13
CA LYS A 120 -15.57 9.57 -11.42
C LYS A 120 -17.08 9.65 -11.28
N ARG A 121 -17.66 9.05 -10.23
CA ARG A 121 -19.10 9.15 -9.96
C ARG A 121 -19.53 10.57 -9.62
N LYS A 122 -18.69 11.30 -8.86
CA LYS A 122 -18.96 12.71 -8.51
C LYS A 122 -18.81 13.69 -9.67
N LEU A 123 -17.99 13.38 -10.67
CA LEU A 123 -17.84 14.23 -11.87
C LEU A 123 -19.02 14.07 -12.85
N LYS A 124 -19.75 12.94 -12.76
CA LYS A 124 -20.89 12.63 -13.63
C LYS A 124 -22.25 13.05 -13.05
N ALA A 125 -22.28 13.46 -11.78
CA ALA A 125 -23.48 13.92 -11.08
C ALA A 125 -23.49 15.45 -11.06
#